data_AF-A0A3L7MQP1-F1
#
_entry.id   AF-A0A3L7MQP1-F1
#
_cell.length_a   1.000
_cell.length_b   1.000
_cell.length_c   1.000
_cell.angle_alpha   90.00
_cell.angle_beta   90.00
_cell.angle_gamma   90.00
#
_symmetry.space_group_name_H-M   'P 1'
#
loop_
_entity.id
_entity.type
_entity.pdbx_description
1 polymer ?
#
loop_
_entity_poly.entity_id
_entity_poly.type
_entity_poly.pdbx_seq_one_letter_code
_entity_poly.pdbx_strand_id
1 'polypeptide(L)'
;MLAGAGVFGCSSGLDAKGTAYVKGRELFLNKDYDSAIEQLNKVIEMDEKFVDAYNLRGNCYAALKKNDEAVKDFSKAIEIDPNNRGALLNRGLAYKAMGKLPQSKADALKASKIAD
;
A
#
# COMPACT_ATOMS: atom_id res chain seq x y z
N MET A 1 8.11 -41.08 12.98
CA MET A 1 6.90 -40.45 12.40
C MET A 1 7.19 -38.97 12.19
N LEU A 2 6.71 -38.46 11.06
CA LEU A 2 7.10 -37.21 10.40
C LEU A 2 6.82 -35.94 11.22
N ALA A 3 7.80 -35.04 11.25
CA ALA A 3 7.65 -33.58 11.15
C ALA A 3 9.07 -33.05 10.90
N GLY A 4 9.42 -32.38 9.82
CA GLY A 4 8.68 -31.60 8.85
C GLY A 4 9.70 -30.53 8.44
N ALA A 5 9.99 -30.44 7.15
CA ALA A 5 11.08 -29.66 6.59
C ALA A 5 11.06 -28.19 7.08
N GLY A 6 11.98 -27.85 7.99
CA GLY A 6 12.38 -26.48 8.23
C GLY A 6 13.33 -26.07 7.11
N VAL A 7 12.78 -25.74 5.94
CA VAL A 7 13.52 -25.04 4.90
C VAL A 7 13.93 -23.70 5.50
N PHE A 8 15.12 -23.68 6.11
CA PHE A 8 15.88 -22.45 6.36
C PHE A 8 16.30 -21.92 4.99
N GLY A 9 15.33 -21.36 4.27
CA GLY A 9 15.57 -20.50 3.14
C GLY A 9 16.21 -19.23 3.68
N CYS A 10 17.52 -19.12 3.52
CA CYS A 10 18.20 -17.84 3.53
C CYS A 10 17.51 -16.93 2.50
N SER A 11 16.62 -16.07 2.95
CA SER A 11 16.17 -14.92 2.17
C SER A 11 16.27 -13.69 3.06
N SER A 12 17.49 -13.14 3.15
CA SER A 12 17.83 -11.75 3.52
C SER A 12 17.42 -11.30 4.92
N GLY A 13 18.29 -10.57 5.63
CA GLY A 13 18.03 -10.05 6.99
C GLY A 13 16.97 -8.95 7.06
N LEU A 14 15.76 -9.21 6.55
CA LEU A 14 14.58 -8.39 6.76
C LEU A 14 13.90 -8.80 8.07
N ASP A 15 13.45 -7.82 8.83
CA ASP A 15 12.58 -8.02 9.98
C ASP A 15 11.25 -8.68 9.56
N ALA A 16 10.49 -9.18 10.53
CA ALA A 16 9.20 -9.83 10.28
C ALA A 16 8.25 -8.93 9.46
N LYS A 17 8.33 -7.61 9.70
CA LYS A 17 7.64 -6.56 8.95
C LYS A 17 8.06 -6.52 7.48
N GLY A 18 9.35 -6.42 7.20
CA GLY A 18 9.89 -6.40 5.84
C GLY A 18 9.54 -7.66 5.07
N THR A 19 9.60 -8.83 5.72
CA THR A 19 9.19 -10.11 5.11
C THR A 19 7.70 -10.10 4.73
N ALA A 20 6.82 -9.65 5.63
CA ALA A 20 5.39 -9.54 5.34
C ALA A 20 5.09 -8.53 4.22
N TYR A 21 5.80 -7.39 4.19
CA TYR A 21 5.64 -6.39 3.15
C TYR A 21 6.08 -6.90 1.76
N VAL A 22 7.24 -7.56 1.69
CA VAL A 22 7.73 -8.17 0.43
C VAL A 22 6.71 -9.19 -0.08
N LYS A 23 6.18 -10.04 0.80
CA LYS A 23 5.15 -11.01 0.44
C LYS A 23 3.85 -10.33 -0.03
N GLY A 24 3.40 -9.28 0.65
CA GLY A 24 2.25 -8.48 0.21
C GLY A 24 2.46 -7.88 -1.18
N ARG A 25 3.67 -7.41 -1.48
CA ARG A 25 4.03 -6.88 -2.80
C ARG A 25 4.02 -7.95 -3.89
N GLU A 26 4.55 -9.14 -3.62
CA GLU A 26 4.50 -10.26 -4.55
C GLU A 26 3.07 -10.69 -4.88
N LEU A 27 2.21 -10.78 -3.86
CA LEU A 27 0.79 -11.09 -4.03
C LEU A 27 0.07 -10.03 -4.88
N PHE A 28 0.37 -8.74 -4.64
CA PHE A 28 -0.13 -7.65 -5.47
C PHE A 28 0.28 -7.79 -6.94
N LEU A 29 1.54 -8.13 -7.22
CA LEU A 29 2.03 -8.36 -8.59
C LEU A 29 1.34 -9.57 -9.25
N ASN A 30 1.02 -10.59 -8.46
CA ASN A 30 0.24 -11.75 -8.89
C ASN A 30 -1.27 -11.47 -9.00
N LYS A 31 -1.71 -10.24 -8.74
CA LYS A 31 -3.12 -9.79 -8.72
C LYS A 31 -3.98 -10.48 -7.66
N ASP A 32 -3.36 -11.12 -6.67
CA ASP A 32 -4.04 -11.66 -5.51
C ASP A 32 -4.17 -10.56 -4.44
N TYR A 33 -5.11 -9.64 -4.70
CA TYR A 33 -5.27 -8.43 -3.91
C TYR A 33 -5.79 -8.72 -2.50
N ASP A 34 -6.68 -9.70 -2.32
CA ASP A 34 -7.23 -10.04 -1.01
C ASP A 34 -6.13 -10.61 -0.09
N SER A 35 -5.33 -11.57 -0.57
CA SER A 35 -4.19 -12.08 0.19
C SER A 35 -3.12 -11.01 0.43
N ALA A 36 -2.90 -10.11 -0.54
CA ALA A 36 -1.98 -8.98 -0.36
C ALA A 36 -2.43 -8.06 0.78
N ILE A 37 -3.73 -7.72 0.83
CA ILE A 37 -4.33 -6.93 1.90
C ILE A 37 -4.10 -7.57 3.27
N GLU A 38 -4.26 -8.89 3.40
CA GLU A 38 -4.01 -9.59 4.66
C GLU A 38 -2.55 -9.46 5.12
N GLN A 39 -1.57 -9.58 4.21
CA GLN A 39 -0.17 -9.40 4.59
C GLN A 39 0.12 -7.95 4.98
N LEU A 40 -0.45 -6.99 4.24
CA LEU A 40 -0.24 -5.56 4.51
C LEU A 40 -0.92 -5.13 5.82
N ASN A 41 -2.03 -5.74 6.20
CA ASN A 41 -2.64 -5.55 7.51
C ASN A 41 -1.68 -5.94 8.63
N LYS A 42 -1.00 -7.09 8.51
CA LYS A 42 0.01 -7.51 9.49
C LYS A 42 1.17 -6.53 9.58
N VAL A 43 1.62 -5.99 8.44
CA VAL A 43 2.67 -4.94 8.41
C VAL A 43 2.21 -3.72 9.19
N ILE A 44 0.97 -3.29 9.00
CA ILE A 44 0.39 -2.12 9.66
C ILE A 44 0.15 -2.37 11.16
N GLU A 45 -0.25 -3.57 11.56
CA GLU A 45 -0.37 -3.96 12.98
C GLU A 45 0.99 -3.97 13.69
N MET A 46 2.07 -4.27 12.97
CA MET A 46 3.44 -4.20 13.51
C MET A 46 3.99 -2.77 13.53
N ASP A 47 3.63 -1.96 12.53
CA ASP A 47 4.11 -0.58 12.36
C ASP A 47 3.04 0.28 11.68
N GLU A 48 2.25 0.98 12.51
CA GLU A 48 1.20 1.90 12.07
C GLU A 48 1.72 3.14 11.31
N LYS A 49 3.05 3.34 11.26
CA LYS A 49 3.68 4.45 10.53
C LYS A 49 4.33 3.99 9.23
N PHE A 50 4.13 2.73 8.82
CA PHE A 50 4.72 2.19 7.61
C PHE A 50 3.98 2.66 6.35
N VAL A 51 4.38 3.81 5.81
CA VAL A 51 3.75 4.51 4.68
C VAL A 51 3.53 3.61 3.46
N ASP A 52 4.54 2.81 3.11
CA ASP A 52 4.50 1.95 1.93
C ASP A 52 3.44 0.85 2.02
N ALA A 53 3.12 0.36 3.23
CA ALA A 53 2.06 -0.64 3.41
C ALA A 53 0.68 -0.03 3.15
N TYR A 54 0.42 1.17 3.67
CA TYR A 54 -0.82 1.89 3.36
C TYR A 54 -0.93 2.19 1.86
N ASN A 55 0.16 2.64 1.22
CA ASN A 55 0.13 2.92 -0.22
C ASN A 55 -0.15 1.66 -1.04
N LEU A 56 0.52 0.55 -0.73
CA LEU A 56 0.30 -0.71 -1.45
C LEU A 56 -1.08 -1.31 -1.17
N ARG A 57 -1.60 -1.21 0.06
CA ARG A 57 -2.95 -1.70 0.42
C ARG A 57 -4.02 -0.85 -0.26
N GLY A 58 -3.81 0.46 -0.34
CA GLY A 58 -4.63 1.37 -1.12
C GLY A 58 -4.67 1.01 -2.61
N ASN A 59 -3.52 0.62 -3.20
CA ASN A 59 -3.46 0.13 -4.58
C ASN A 59 -4.24 -1.17 -4.76
N CYS A 60 -4.18 -2.09 -3.80
CA CYS A 60 -4.99 -3.33 -3.82
C CYS A 60 -6.48 -2.99 -3.83
N TYR A 61 -6.94 -2.08 -2.95
CA TYR A 61 -8.32 -1.64 -2.92
C TYR A 61 -8.76 -0.94 -4.22
N ALA A 62 -7.91 -0.09 -4.79
CA ALA A 62 -8.18 0.56 -6.07
C ALA A 62 -8.33 -0.47 -7.21
N ALA A 63 -7.50 -1.51 -7.24
CA ALA A 63 -7.60 -2.60 -8.21
C ALA A 63 -8.90 -3.41 -8.04
N LEU A 64 -9.37 -3.57 -6.81
CA LEU A 64 -10.67 -4.17 -6.47
C LEU A 64 -11.87 -3.20 -6.69
N LYS A 65 -11.64 -2.00 -7.24
CA LYS A 65 -12.64 -0.92 -7.41
C LYS A 65 -13.26 -0.42 -6.09
N LYS A 66 -12.63 -0.72 -4.96
CA LYS A 66 -12.97 -0.23 -3.62
C LYS A 66 -12.31 1.14 -3.40
N ASN A 67 -12.78 2.13 -4.16
CA ASN A 67 -12.12 3.45 -4.23
C ASN A 67 -12.20 4.22 -2.90
N ASP A 68 -13.26 4.05 -2.11
CA ASP A 68 -13.40 4.70 -0.81
C ASP A 68 -12.33 4.20 0.19
N GLU A 69 -12.11 2.89 0.23
CA GLU A 69 -11.07 2.26 1.04
C GLU A 69 -9.66 2.64 0.55
N ALA A 70 -9.45 2.67 -0.77
CA ALA A 70 -8.20 3.13 -1.35
C ALA A 70 -7.88 4.58 -0.92
N VAL A 71 -8.87 5.48 -1.01
CA VAL A 71 -8.72 6.88 -0.57
C VAL A 71 -8.38 6.97 0.91
N LYS A 72 -8.98 6.15 1.78
CA LYS A 72 -8.66 6.14 3.22
C LYS A 72 -7.20 5.77 3.45
N ASP A 73 -6.71 4.72 2.80
CA ASP A 73 -5.33 4.26 2.94
C ASP A 73 -4.32 5.27 2.38
N PHE A 74 -4.56 5.82 1.19
CA PHE A 74 -3.68 6.86 0.67
C PHE A 74 -3.72 8.12 1.55
N SER A 75 -4.86 8.44 2.15
CA SER A 75 -4.95 9.57 3.08
C SER A 75 -4.14 9.31 4.33
N LYS A 76 -4.12 8.08 4.86
CA LYS A 76 -3.28 7.74 6.00
C LYS A 76 -1.79 7.79 5.62
N ALA A 77 -1.41 7.31 4.45
CA ALA A 77 -0.05 7.44 3.93
C ALA A 77 0.39 8.91 3.84
N ILE A 78 -0.48 9.81 3.36
CA ILE A 78 -0.21 11.25 3.25
C ILE A 78 -0.20 11.94 4.62
N GLU A 79 -0.97 11.45 5.60
CA GLU A 79 -0.93 11.95 6.97
C GLU A 79 0.43 11.66 7.64
N ILE A 80 0.99 10.49 7.36
CA ILE A 80 2.30 10.07 7.89
C ILE A 80 3.44 10.74 7.11
N ASP A 81 3.38 10.73 5.78
CA ASP A 81 4.32 11.40 4.89
C ASP A 81 3.56 12.31 3.90
N PRO A 82 3.42 13.61 4.24
CA PRO A 82 2.75 14.58 3.38
C PRO A 82 3.40 14.78 2.01
N ASN A 83 4.67 14.39 1.86
CA ASN A 83 5.43 14.52 0.63
C ASN A 83 5.47 13.22 -0.19
N ASN A 84 4.70 12.20 0.19
CA ASN A 84 4.62 10.97 -0.57
C ASN A 84 3.91 11.20 -1.92
N ARG A 85 4.69 11.47 -2.96
CA ARG A 85 4.18 11.72 -4.32
C ARG A 85 3.33 10.57 -4.83
N GLY A 86 3.73 9.33 -4.55
CA GLY A 86 2.99 8.13 -4.95
C GLY A 86 1.59 8.11 -4.35
N ALA A 87 1.46 8.30 -3.05
CA ALA A 87 0.18 8.31 -2.37
C ALA A 87 -0.73 9.47 -2.84
N LEU A 88 -0.19 10.67 -3.08
CA LEU A 88 -0.94 11.80 -3.63
C LEU A 88 -1.49 11.49 -5.03
N LEU A 89 -0.66 10.96 -5.92
CA LEU A 89 -1.08 10.60 -7.27
C LEU A 89 -2.13 9.48 -7.25
N ASN A 90 -1.90 8.43 -6.46
CA ASN A 90 -2.82 7.30 -6.35
C ASN A 90 -4.18 7.71 -5.76
N ARG A 91 -4.19 8.58 -4.73
CA ARG A 91 -5.43 9.15 -4.19
C ARG A 91 -6.14 10.03 -5.22
N GLY A 92 -5.39 10.83 -5.97
CA GLY A 92 -5.92 11.64 -7.06
C GLY A 92 -6.59 10.79 -8.15
N LEU A 93 -6.01 9.63 -8.49
CA LEU A 93 -6.60 8.66 -9.42
C LEU A 93 -7.86 8.02 -8.85
N ALA A 94 -7.85 7.62 -7.58
CA ALA A 94 -9.04 7.09 -6.92
C ALA A 94 -10.18 8.11 -6.89
N TYR A 95 -9.91 9.38 -6.57
CA TYR A 95 -10.90 10.45 -6.65
C TYR A 95 -11.43 10.67 -8.07
N LYS A 96 -10.58 10.59 -9.09
CA LYS A 96 -11.02 10.66 -10.49
C LYS A 96 -11.97 9.52 -10.83
N ALA A 97 -11.68 8.30 -10.39
CA ALA A 97 -12.55 7.14 -10.58
C ALA A 97 -13.92 7.30 -9.88
N MET A 98 -13.97 8.07 -8.79
CA MET A 98 -15.22 8.42 -8.08
C MET A 98 -15.94 9.66 -8.65
N GLY A 99 -15.42 10.30 -9.70
CA GLY A 99 -15.96 11.57 -10.22
C GLY A 99 -15.65 12.80 -9.37
N LYS A 100 -14.82 12.67 -8.32
CA LYS A 100 -14.38 13.74 -7.41
C LYS A 100 -13.22 14.55 -8.00
N LEU A 101 -13.49 15.20 -9.14
CA LEU A 101 -12.48 15.96 -9.90
C LEU A 101 -11.79 17.09 -9.12
N PRO A 102 -12.47 17.87 -8.26
CA PRO A 102 -11.80 18.91 -7.47
C PRO A 102 -10.71 18.36 -6.55
N GLN A 103 -10.99 17.26 -5.84
CA GLN A 103 -10.03 16.60 -4.96
C GLN A 103 -8.86 16.01 -5.76
N SER A 104 -9.15 15.38 -6.89
CA SER A 104 -8.12 14.84 -7.81
C SER A 104 -7.14 15.92 -8.28
N LYS A 105 -7.64 17.08 -8.71
CA LYS A 105 -6.81 18.22 -9.12
C LYS A 105 -5.96 18.78 -7.97
N ALA A 106 -6.54 18.85 -6.77
CA ALA A 106 -5.82 19.34 -5.59
C ALA A 106 -4.63 18.44 -5.24
N ASP A 107 -4.82 17.12 -5.28
CA ASP A 107 -3.74 16.16 -5.01
C ASP A 107 -2.67 16.18 -6.12
N ALA A 108 -3.06 16.27 -7.39
CA ALA A 108 -2.12 16.41 -8.50
C ALA A 108 -1.26 17.67 -8.39
N LEU A 109 -1.86 18.81 -7.98
CA LEU A 109 -1.13 20.06 -7.76
C LEU A 109 -0.16 19.97 -6.57
N LYS A 110 -0.53 19.25 -5.51
CA LYS A 110 0.40 18.99 -4.40
C LYS A 110 1.56 18.12 -4.88
N ALA A 111 1.27 17.04 -5.60
CA ALA A 111 2.29 16.14 -6.14
C ALA A 111 3.27 16.84 -7.09
N SER A 112 2.81 17.81 -7.89
CA SER A 112 3.69 18.56 -8.80
C SER A 112 4.60 19.58 -8.11
N LYS A 113 4.30 19.95 -6.85
CA LYS A 113 5.12 20.86 -6.05
C LYS A 113 6.23 20.16 -5.28
N ILE A 114 6.16 18.84 -5.15
CA ILE A 114 7.20 18.05 -4.50
C ILE A 114 8.27 17.77 -5.56
N ALA A 115 9.44 18.38 -5.41
CA ALA A 115 10.58 18.18 -6.29
C ALA A 115 11.26 16.82 -6.00
N ASP A 116 11.81 16.18 -7.03
CA ASP A 116 12.65 14.97 -6.93
C ASP A 116 14.04 15.28 -6.34
#